data_AF-A0A0S8CGX1-F1
#
_entry.id   AF-A0A0S8CGX1-F1
#
_cell.length_a   1.000
_cell.length_b   1.000
_cell.length_c   1.000
_cell.angle_alpha   90.00
_cell.angle_beta   90.00
_cell.angle_gamma   90.00
#
_symmetry.space_group_name_H-M   'P 1'
#
loop_
_entity.id
_entity.type
_entity.pdbx_description
1 polymer ?
#
loop_
_entity_poly.entity_id
_entity_poly.type
_entity_poly.pdbx_seq_one_letter_code
_entity_poly.pdbx_strand_id
1 'polypeptide(L)'
;MPLPSELSRHRITSNDWSYFKFPEKVFFEKGDYSMVLSLINYNGPDSLTAMVTQDQADLGRYLEVNNTRSGTSLKLRIATYDRINLAMFERKWNILDLESDIVVFENKDVTNGAYFIDNLDAANDILDFSGIDIEQPSSDLIRISYTKSNAGWIVLPMHLHSGWKAYVDDEPVQYDRFLDMMPAIPVNGGAGLVVFKYQPESFRKGLLASLTGFFIFLIFSGICFRRNKTRNMIP
;
A
#
# COMPACT_ATOMS: atom_id res chain seq x y z
N MET A 1 27.80 21.21 20.42
CA MET A 1 26.90 20.36 19.63
C MET A 1 26.89 18.99 20.29
N PRO A 2 25.71 18.40 20.59
CA PRO A 2 25.66 17.04 21.11
C PRO A 2 26.30 16.08 20.09
N LEU A 3 27.07 15.11 20.57
CA LEU A 3 27.66 14.08 19.72
C LEU A 3 26.54 13.29 18.99
N PRO A 4 26.71 12.96 17.70
CA PRO A 4 25.76 12.11 17.00
C PRO A 4 25.65 10.77 17.73
N SER A 5 24.41 10.32 17.96
CA SER A 5 24.17 8.94 18.39
C SER A 5 24.23 8.08 17.14
N GLU A 6 25.31 7.33 16.98
CA GLU A 6 25.48 6.45 15.83
C GLU A 6 24.88 5.07 16.15
N LEU A 7 24.01 4.61 15.26
CA LEU A 7 23.50 3.25 15.27
C LEU A 7 24.08 2.50 14.09
N SER A 8 24.73 1.38 14.35
CA SER A 8 25.30 0.57 13.29
C SER A 8 24.21 -0.06 12.41
N ARG A 9 24.43 -0.06 11.08
CA ARG A 9 23.54 -0.67 10.08
C ARG A 9 23.11 -2.09 10.43
N HIS A 10 24.01 -2.91 10.99
CA HIS A 10 23.71 -4.30 11.35
C HIS A 10 22.64 -4.45 12.44
N ARG A 11 22.33 -3.39 13.20
CA ARG A 11 21.26 -3.40 14.20
C ARG A 11 19.90 -3.06 13.61
N ILE A 12 19.88 -2.47 12.42
CA ILE A 12 18.69 -2.04 11.69
C ILE A 12 18.35 -3.17 10.71
N THR A 13 17.71 -4.23 11.23
CA THR A 13 17.29 -5.41 10.45
C THR A 13 15.77 -5.50 10.33
N SER A 14 15.31 -6.34 9.40
CA SER A 14 13.91 -6.44 8.94
C SER A 14 12.86 -6.34 10.05
N ASN A 15 12.09 -5.25 10.02
CA ASN A 15 10.86 -5.02 10.79
C ASN A 15 10.97 -5.03 12.32
N ASP A 16 12.18 -5.02 12.88
CA ASP A 16 12.39 -4.89 14.32
C ASP A 16 12.74 -3.46 14.72
N TRP A 17 12.19 -3.02 15.86
CA TRP A 17 12.49 -1.71 16.42
C TRP A 17 13.95 -1.60 16.84
N SER A 18 14.61 -0.57 16.33
CA SER A 18 15.95 -0.19 16.75
C SER A 18 15.93 1.07 17.60
N TYR A 19 16.49 0.97 18.81
CA TYR A 19 16.57 2.08 19.75
C TYR A 19 17.98 2.68 19.75
N PHE A 20 18.07 4.00 19.78
CA PHE A 20 19.30 4.71 20.07
C PHE A 20 19.08 5.61 21.30
N LYS A 21 20.13 5.76 22.11
CA LYS A 21 20.15 6.71 23.23
C LYS A 21 21.17 7.78 22.89
N PHE A 22 20.88 9.03 23.28
CA PHE A 22 21.92 10.06 23.25
C PHE A 22 23.06 9.62 24.17
N PRO A 23 24.33 9.77 23.74
CA PRO A 23 25.48 9.33 24.52
C PRO A 23 25.60 10.07 25.85
N GLU A 24 25.01 11.26 25.92
CA GLU A 24 24.96 12.11 27.11
C GLU A 24 23.60 12.82 27.20
N LYS A 25 23.28 13.33 28.40
CA LYS A 25 22.09 14.17 28.57
C LYS A 25 22.24 15.43 27.72
N VAL A 26 21.30 15.64 26.80
CA VAL A 26 21.25 16.85 25.99
C VAL A 26 20.40 17.88 26.73
N PHE A 27 21.01 19.01 27.08
CA PHE A 27 20.31 20.15 27.67
C PHE A 27 19.89 21.10 26.55
N PHE A 28 18.62 21.47 26.55
CA PHE A 28 18.04 22.40 25.60
C PHE A 28 17.70 23.70 26.32
N GLU A 29 18.13 24.84 25.77
CA GLU A 29 17.61 26.14 26.18
C GLU A 29 16.15 26.31 25.71
N LYS A 30 15.48 27.39 26.08
CA LYS A 30 14.14 27.66 25.54
C LYS A 30 14.24 28.01 24.05
N GLY A 31 13.55 27.27 23.20
CA GLY A 31 13.54 27.52 21.75
C GLY A 31 12.86 26.41 20.95
N ASP A 32 12.95 26.53 19.62
CA ASP A 32 12.47 25.53 18.67
C ASP A 32 13.59 24.56 18.30
N TYR A 33 13.29 23.26 18.29
CA TYR A 33 14.26 22.20 18.02
C TYR A 33 13.77 21.26 16.92
N SER A 34 14.72 20.69 16.18
CA SER A 34 14.46 19.64 15.20
C SER A 34 15.45 18.51 15.39
N MET A 35 14.98 17.28 15.15
CA MET A 35 15.82 16.09 15.07
C MET A 35 15.83 15.60 13.62
N VAL A 36 17.02 15.27 13.14
CA VAL A 36 17.27 14.80 11.76
C VAL A 36 17.90 13.42 11.84
N LEU A 37 17.34 12.46 11.12
CA LEU A 37 17.93 11.14 10.92
C LEU A 37 18.56 11.11 9.53
N SER A 38 19.84 10.72 9.46
CA SER A 38 20.61 10.68 8.21
C SER A 38 21.47 9.42 8.13
N LEU A 39 21.64 8.89 6.92
CA LEU A 39 22.65 7.86 6.63
C LEU A 39 24.00 8.55 6.38
N ILE A 40 24.98 8.27 7.22
CA ILE A 40 26.34 8.83 7.08
C ILE A 40 27.18 7.88 6.21
N ASN A 41 27.96 8.43 5.27
CA ASN A 41 28.88 7.67 4.39
C ASN A 41 28.21 6.58 3.53
N TYR A 42 26.97 6.80 3.09
CA TYR A 42 26.20 5.84 2.30
C TYR A 42 26.07 6.27 0.83
N ASN A 43 26.51 5.41 -0.11
CA ASN A 43 26.51 5.66 -1.56
C ASN A 43 25.69 4.64 -2.37
N GLY A 44 24.83 3.85 -1.72
CA GLY A 44 24.03 2.79 -2.38
C GLY A 44 22.61 3.23 -2.78
N PRO A 45 21.80 2.32 -3.35
CA PRO A 45 20.43 2.63 -3.80
C PRO A 45 19.38 2.60 -2.66
N ASP A 46 19.73 2.13 -1.46
CA ASP A 46 18.78 1.95 -0.35
C ASP A 46 18.34 3.30 0.23
N SER A 47 17.12 3.35 0.75
CA SER A 47 16.55 4.53 1.41
C SER A 47 16.42 4.31 2.92
N LEU A 48 16.51 5.39 3.70
CA LEU A 48 16.19 5.36 5.13
C LEU A 48 14.68 5.54 5.33
N THR A 49 14.01 4.50 5.82
CA THR A 49 12.61 4.59 6.26
C THR A 49 12.56 4.63 7.78
N ALA A 50 11.88 5.63 8.34
CA ALA A 50 11.62 5.75 9.77
C ALA A 50 10.10 5.75 9.98
N MET A 51 9.62 5.03 10.98
CA MET A 51 8.21 4.96 11.33
C MET A 51 8.03 5.39 12.79
N VAL A 52 6.96 6.15 13.06
CA VAL A 52 6.51 6.45 14.42
C VAL A 52 5.16 5.79 14.58
N THR A 53 4.97 4.97 15.60
CA THR A 53 3.65 4.45 15.94
C THR A 53 3.10 5.22 17.13
N GLN A 54 1.79 5.41 17.14
CA GLN A 54 1.11 5.72 18.37
C GLN A 54 1.14 4.44 19.22
N ASP A 55 1.68 4.56 20.42
CA ASP A 55 1.37 3.72 21.56
C ASP A 55 2.13 2.39 21.76
N GLN A 56 3.16 2.47 22.59
CA GLN A 56 3.58 1.42 23.50
C GLN A 56 3.63 2.08 24.88
N ALA A 57 2.86 1.58 25.85
CA ALA A 57 2.56 2.26 27.14
C ALA A 57 3.81 2.72 27.93
N ASP A 58 4.98 2.14 27.63
CA ASP A 58 6.22 2.38 28.35
C ASP A 58 7.24 3.28 27.62
N LEU A 59 6.98 3.74 26.38
CA LEU A 59 8.09 4.18 25.51
C LEU A 59 7.94 5.47 24.67
N GLY A 60 6.99 6.38 24.91
CA GLY A 60 7.03 7.63 24.12
C GLY A 60 5.93 8.67 24.22
N ARG A 61 5.12 8.70 25.27
CA ARG A 61 4.01 9.67 25.40
C ARG A 61 4.39 11.00 26.05
N TYR A 62 5.64 11.16 26.48
CA TYR A 62 6.05 12.34 27.23
C TYR A 62 7.45 12.80 26.89
N LEU A 63 7.62 14.12 26.83
CA LEU A 63 8.92 14.77 26.91
C LEU A 63 9.21 15.07 28.37
N GLU A 64 10.33 14.58 28.90
CA GLU A 64 10.79 14.98 30.22
C GLU A 64 11.61 16.28 30.11
N VAL A 65 11.09 17.37 30.67
CA VAL A 65 11.75 18.68 30.72
C VAL A 65 11.98 19.02 32.19
N ASN A 66 13.25 19.21 32.58
CA ASN A 66 13.63 19.50 33.97
C ASN A 66 13.03 18.48 34.98
N ASN A 67 13.16 17.19 34.69
CA ASN A 67 12.59 16.07 35.49
C ASN A 67 11.05 16.10 35.62
N THR A 68 10.36 16.93 34.82
CA THR A 68 8.90 17.00 34.77
C THR A 68 8.42 16.43 33.45
N ARG A 69 7.51 15.45 33.50
CA ARG A 69 6.92 14.85 32.31
C ARG A 69 5.86 15.77 31.73
N SER A 70 6.04 16.19 30.49
CA SER A 70 5.03 16.90 29.69
C SER A 70 4.23 15.90 28.85
N GLY A 71 2.93 16.13 28.64
CA GLY A 71 2.07 15.33 27.74
C GLY A 71 2.34 15.57 26.25
N THR A 72 3.43 16.25 25.91
CA THR A 72 3.84 16.61 24.55
C THR A 72 4.93 15.68 24.06
N SER A 73 4.92 15.28 22.78
CA SER A 73 5.98 14.49 22.14
C SER A 73 6.89 15.37 21.25
N LEU A 74 8.06 14.84 20.89
CA LEU A 74 8.95 15.47 19.90
C LEU A 74 8.32 15.38 18.51
N LYS A 75 8.25 16.51 17.80
CA LYS A 75 7.87 16.55 16.39
C LYS A 75 9.02 15.96 15.56
N LEU A 76 8.86 14.70 15.14
CA LEU A 76 9.80 14.07 14.21
C LEU A 76 9.51 14.59 12.80
N ARG A 77 10.52 15.17 12.14
CA ARG A 77 10.48 15.44 10.69
C ARG A 77 11.46 14.50 10.03
N ILE A 78 10.97 13.53 9.27
CA ILE A 78 11.83 12.70 8.43
C ILE A 78 12.44 13.63 7.38
N ALA A 79 13.74 13.85 7.48
CA ALA A 79 14.47 14.76 6.61
C ALA A 79 15.03 13.98 5.43
N THR A 80 14.19 13.69 4.44
CA THR A 80 14.61 13.73 3.03
C THR A 80 14.17 15.07 2.45
N TYR A 81 14.49 16.15 3.15
CA TYR A 81 14.00 17.49 2.85
C TYR A 81 15.16 18.46 2.93
N ASP A 82 15.98 18.45 1.90
CA ASP A 82 16.86 19.57 1.62
C ASP A 82 16.07 20.58 0.77
N ARG A 83 15.72 21.73 1.36
CA ARG A 83 15.05 22.82 0.62
C ARG A 83 15.89 23.36 -0.53
N ILE A 84 17.18 23.03 -0.58
CA ILE A 84 18.10 23.45 -1.64
C ILE A 84 17.72 22.81 -2.99
N ASN A 85 16.95 21.71 -2.99
CA ASN A 85 16.60 20.98 -4.21
C ASN A 85 15.12 20.57 -4.28
N LEU A 86 14.20 21.45 -3.86
CA LEU A 86 12.74 21.22 -3.96
C LEU A 86 12.31 20.80 -5.37
N ALA A 87 12.91 21.41 -6.40
CA ALA A 87 12.66 21.06 -7.80
C ALA A 87 13.14 19.65 -8.19
N MET A 88 14.20 19.12 -7.57
CA MET A 88 14.66 17.75 -7.79
C MET A 88 13.77 16.74 -7.03
N PHE A 89 13.29 17.13 -5.85
CA PHE A 89 12.40 16.30 -5.04
C PHE A 89 11.00 16.18 -5.67
N GLU A 90 10.40 17.29 -6.10
CA GLU A 90 9.12 17.31 -6.83
C GLU A 90 9.19 16.61 -8.19
N ARG A 91 10.39 16.46 -8.79
CA ARG A 91 10.57 15.63 -9.99
C ARG A 91 10.39 14.14 -9.70
N LYS A 92 10.82 13.69 -8.52
CA LYS A 92 10.82 12.27 -8.12
C LYS A 92 9.63 11.88 -7.25
N TRP A 93 8.94 12.82 -6.62
CA TRP A 93 7.85 12.51 -5.69
C TRP A 93 6.59 13.32 -5.97
N ASN A 94 5.43 12.68 -5.89
CA ASN A 94 4.13 13.32 -5.67
C ASN A 94 3.96 13.55 -4.16
N ILE A 95 3.47 14.72 -3.79
CA ILE A 95 3.13 15.07 -2.41
C ILE A 95 1.63 15.31 -2.38
N LEU A 96 0.91 14.45 -1.67
CA LEU A 96 -0.54 14.51 -1.53
C LEU A 96 -0.87 14.91 -0.10
N ASP A 97 -1.49 16.07 0.06
CA ASP A 97 -2.03 16.56 1.34
C ASP A 97 -3.48 16.06 1.44
N LEU A 98 -3.68 14.97 2.19
CA LEU A 98 -4.98 14.28 2.22
C LEU A 98 -5.89 14.82 3.33
N GLU A 99 -5.31 15.14 4.48
CA GLU A 99 -5.99 15.65 5.67
C GLU A 99 -5.05 16.55 6.48
N SER A 100 -5.61 17.35 7.40
CA SER A 100 -4.82 18.10 8.38
C SER A 100 -3.85 17.16 9.11
N ASP A 101 -2.55 17.42 8.98
CA ASP A 101 -1.44 16.63 9.54
C ASP A 101 -1.12 15.28 8.85
N ILE A 102 -1.75 14.94 7.72
CA ILE A 102 -1.44 13.75 6.92
C ILE A 102 -0.94 14.13 5.53
N VAL A 103 0.35 13.86 5.28
CA VAL A 103 0.99 14.06 3.98
C VAL A 103 1.51 12.73 3.45
N VAL A 104 1.10 12.37 2.23
CA VAL A 104 1.57 11.17 1.52
C VAL A 104 2.63 11.57 0.51
N PHE A 105 3.75 10.85 0.53
CA PHE A 105 4.82 10.96 -0.46
C PHE A 105 4.79 9.72 -1.37
N GLU A 106 4.47 9.90 -2.64
CA GLU A 106 4.47 8.84 -3.64
C GLU A 106 5.68 9.02 -4.57
N ASN A 107 6.52 7.99 -4.68
CA ASN A 107 7.72 8.06 -5.50
C ASN A 107 7.37 7.81 -6.97
N LYS A 108 7.55 8.81 -7.83
CA LYS A 108 7.37 8.74 -9.29
C LYS A 108 8.37 7.80 -9.97
N ASP A 109 9.52 7.55 -9.35
CA ASP A 109 10.55 6.63 -9.85
C ASP A 109 10.35 5.19 -9.33
N VAL A 110 9.50 4.99 -8.31
CA VAL A 110 9.08 3.63 -7.97
C VAL A 110 8.07 3.25 -9.02
N THR A 111 8.48 2.35 -9.91
CA THR A 111 7.56 1.65 -10.80
C THR A 111 6.45 1.06 -9.93
N ASN A 112 5.23 1.60 -10.07
CA ASN A 112 3.99 1.10 -9.46
C ASN A 112 3.64 -0.35 -9.91
N GLY A 113 4.59 -1.05 -10.49
CA GLY A 113 4.39 -2.16 -11.37
C GLY A 113 4.63 -3.49 -10.71
N ALA A 114 3.84 -4.45 -11.20
CA ALA A 114 4.25 -5.82 -11.21
C ALA A 114 5.70 -5.95 -11.73
N TYR A 115 6.40 -6.98 -11.28
CA TYR A 115 7.76 -7.29 -11.70
C TYR A 115 7.85 -8.73 -12.16
N PHE A 116 8.90 -9.04 -12.90
CA PHE A 116 9.16 -10.39 -13.37
C PHE A 116 10.19 -11.10 -12.51
N ILE A 117 10.00 -12.39 -12.33
CA ILE A 117 10.96 -13.32 -11.72
C ILE A 117 11.05 -14.59 -12.56
N ASP A 118 12.26 -15.16 -12.62
CA ASP A 118 12.54 -16.42 -13.33
C ASP A 118 12.21 -17.65 -12.47
N ASN A 119 12.05 -17.50 -11.15
CA ASN A 119 11.79 -18.58 -10.22
C ASN A 119 11.01 -18.11 -8.96
N LEU A 120 9.95 -18.84 -8.59
CA LEU A 120 9.14 -18.58 -7.40
C LEU A 120 9.90 -18.77 -6.07
N ASP A 121 10.89 -19.66 -6.03
CA ASP A 121 11.69 -19.94 -4.82
C ASP A 121 12.75 -18.86 -4.55
N ALA A 122 12.93 -17.94 -5.49
CA ALA A 122 14.00 -16.96 -5.43
C ALA A 122 13.61 -15.71 -4.64
N ALA A 123 13.41 -15.89 -3.33
CA ALA A 123 13.13 -14.80 -2.40
C ALA A 123 14.23 -13.71 -2.36
N ASN A 124 15.40 -13.98 -2.96
CA ASN A 124 16.55 -13.08 -3.02
C ASN A 124 16.91 -12.64 -4.45
N ASP A 125 16.08 -12.94 -5.46
CA ASP A 125 16.39 -12.53 -6.83
C ASP A 125 16.26 -11.02 -7.03
N ILE A 126 17.00 -10.54 -8.03
CA ILE A 126 16.91 -9.16 -8.50
C ILE A 126 15.55 -9.00 -9.18
N LEU A 127 14.69 -8.16 -8.61
CA LEU A 127 13.38 -7.85 -9.19
C LEU A 127 13.55 -7.18 -10.56
N ASP A 128 12.96 -7.76 -11.61
CA ASP A 128 13.10 -7.25 -12.97
C ASP A 128 11.83 -6.53 -13.45
N PHE A 129 11.88 -5.19 -13.40
CA PHE A 129 10.82 -4.29 -13.85
C PHE A 129 10.89 -3.97 -15.35
N SER A 130 11.95 -4.39 -16.06
CA SER A 130 12.16 -3.99 -17.45
C SER A 130 11.11 -4.60 -18.39
N GLY A 131 10.60 -3.81 -19.33
CA GLY A 131 9.59 -4.31 -20.28
C GLY A 131 8.27 -4.68 -19.62
N ILE A 132 7.94 -4.11 -18.47
CA ILE A 132 6.65 -4.26 -17.79
C ILE A 132 6.01 -2.88 -17.66
N ASP A 133 4.75 -2.79 -18.04
CA ASP A 133 3.94 -1.58 -17.91
C ASP A 133 2.61 -1.95 -17.26
N ILE A 134 2.20 -1.17 -16.26
CA ILE A 134 0.97 -1.42 -15.51
C ILE A 134 -0.01 -0.26 -15.68
N GLU A 135 -1.26 -0.60 -15.91
CA GLU A 135 -2.38 0.33 -15.92
C GLU A 135 -3.44 -0.17 -14.95
N GLN A 136 -4.04 0.76 -14.19
CA GLN A 136 -5.24 0.49 -13.40
C GLN A 136 -6.36 1.43 -13.87
N PRO A 137 -7.09 1.06 -14.95
CA PRO A 137 -8.13 1.92 -15.50
C PRO A 137 -9.29 2.19 -14.54
N SER A 138 -9.52 1.28 -13.58
CA SER A 138 -10.59 1.36 -12.59
C SER A 138 -10.27 0.52 -11.35
N SER A 139 -11.08 0.64 -10.30
CA SER A 139 -10.89 -0.12 -9.05
C SER A 139 -11.08 -1.64 -9.21
N ASP A 140 -11.70 -2.10 -10.29
CA ASP A 140 -12.01 -3.51 -10.58
C ASP A 140 -11.17 -4.11 -11.73
N LEU A 141 -10.22 -3.35 -12.29
CA LEU A 141 -9.44 -3.76 -13.45
C LEU A 141 -7.97 -3.32 -13.33
N ILE A 142 -7.06 -4.28 -13.44
CA ILE A 142 -5.62 -4.04 -13.56
C ILE A 142 -5.13 -4.72 -14.84
N ARG A 143 -4.33 -4.01 -15.63
CA ARG A 143 -3.69 -4.51 -16.86
C ARG A 143 -2.19 -4.38 -16.71
N ILE A 144 -1.47 -5.44 -17.08
CA ILE A 144 -0.01 -5.46 -17.06
C ILE A 144 0.44 -5.95 -18.43
N SER A 145 0.96 -5.05 -19.24
CA SER A 145 1.62 -5.39 -20.48
C SER A 145 3.06 -5.81 -20.17
N TYR A 146 3.52 -6.89 -20.76
CA TYR A 146 4.89 -7.37 -20.55
C TYR A 146 5.59 -7.71 -21.88
N THR A 147 6.91 -7.62 -21.89
CA THR A 147 7.78 -8.11 -22.97
C THR A 147 9.02 -8.73 -22.34
N LYS A 148 9.13 -10.05 -22.40
CA LYS A 148 10.22 -10.82 -21.78
C LYS A 148 10.82 -11.82 -22.76
N SER A 149 12.11 -12.12 -22.63
CA SER A 149 12.78 -13.10 -23.50
C SER A 149 12.47 -14.55 -23.13
N ASN A 150 12.18 -14.81 -21.85
CA ASN A 150 12.01 -16.15 -21.29
C ASN A 150 10.66 -16.28 -20.56
N ALA A 151 10.23 -17.51 -20.34
CA ALA A 151 9.09 -17.81 -19.48
C ALA A 151 9.45 -17.58 -18.01
N GLY A 152 8.46 -17.23 -17.19
CA GLY A 152 8.63 -16.97 -15.76
C GLY A 152 7.32 -16.49 -15.15
N TRP A 153 7.39 -15.62 -14.15
CA TRP A 153 6.21 -15.10 -13.47
C TRP A 153 6.17 -13.58 -13.44
N ILE A 154 5.00 -13.01 -13.70
CA ILE A 154 4.67 -11.62 -13.38
C ILE A 154 4.07 -11.59 -11.98
N VAL A 155 4.79 -11.02 -11.03
CA VAL A 155 4.35 -10.84 -9.66
C VAL A 155 3.72 -9.48 -9.50
N LEU A 156 2.49 -9.42 -9.00
CA LEU A 156 1.85 -8.18 -8.61
C LEU A 156 2.01 -7.98 -7.09
N PRO A 157 2.74 -6.95 -6.61
CA PRO A 157 3.07 -6.77 -5.19
C PRO A 157 1.90 -6.21 -4.37
N MET A 158 0.76 -6.89 -4.43
CA MET A 158 -0.40 -6.59 -3.59
C MET A 158 -1.07 -7.88 -3.15
N HIS A 159 -1.77 -7.80 -2.02
CA HIS A 159 -2.63 -8.90 -1.60
C HIS A 159 -3.95 -8.85 -2.38
N LEU A 160 -4.24 -9.87 -3.19
CA LEU A 160 -5.55 -9.99 -3.84
C LEU A 160 -6.55 -10.65 -2.90
N HIS A 161 -7.62 -9.93 -2.58
CA HIS A 161 -8.76 -10.48 -1.85
C HIS A 161 -9.57 -11.48 -2.71
N SER A 162 -10.43 -12.26 -2.05
CA SER A 162 -11.35 -13.17 -2.74
C SER A 162 -12.23 -12.41 -3.73
N GLY A 163 -12.18 -12.80 -5.01
CA GLY A 163 -12.98 -12.22 -6.09
C GLY A 163 -12.17 -11.76 -7.29
N TRP A 164 -10.87 -11.54 -7.13
CA TRP A 164 -9.98 -11.28 -8.27
C TRP A 164 -9.76 -12.54 -9.12
N LYS A 165 -9.79 -12.37 -10.44
CA LYS A 165 -9.44 -13.40 -11.42
C LYS A 165 -8.37 -12.88 -12.35
N ALA A 166 -7.40 -13.73 -12.69
CA ALA A 166 -6.31 -13.42 -13.58
C ALA A 166 -6.53 -14.06 -14.97
N TYR A 167 -6.04 -13.37 -16.00
CA TYR A 167 -6.07 -13.80 -17.38
C TYR A 167 -4.72 -13.48 -18.02
N VAL A 168 -4.23 -14.35 -18.89
CA VAL A 168 -3.06 -14.10 -19.75
C VAL A 168 -3.54 -14.20 -21.18
N ASP A 169 -3.42 -13.12 -21.93
CA ASP A 169 -3.87 -13.04 -23.34
C ASP A 169 -5.32 -13.54 -23.52
N ASP A 170 -6.21 -13.02 -22.66
CA ASP A 170 -7.64 -13.36 -22.54
C ASP A 170 -7.98 -14.78 -22.03
N GLU A 171 -7.01 -15.66 -21.82
CA GLU A 171 -7.22 -16.99 -21.26
C GLU A 171 -7.16 -16.97 -19.72
N PRO A 172 -8.14 -17.57 -19.02
CA PRO A 172 -8.15 -17.59 -17.56
C PRO A 172 -7.00 -18.43 -17.01
N VAL A 173 -6.27 -17.89 -16.04
CA VAL A 173 -5.12 -18.55 -15.43
C VAL A 173 -5.30 -18.65 -13.92
N GLN A 174 -4.77 -19.72 -13.32
CA GLN A 174 -4.51 -19.75 -11.89
C GLN A 174 -3.18 -19.07 -11.61
N TYR A 175 -3.08 -18.42 -10.46
CA TYR A 175 -1.84 -17.77 -10.05
C TYR A 175 -1.23 -18.48 -8.86
N ASP A 176 0.09 -18.51 -8.84
CA ASP A 176 0.88 -18.99 -7.72
C ASP A 176 1.05 -17.89 -6.67
N ARG A 177 1.70 -18.22 -5.56
CA ARG A 177 2.04 -17.26 -4.52
C ARG A 177 3.55 -17.05 -4.48
N PHE A 178 3.97 -15.80 -4.59
CA PHE A 178 5.33 -15.37 -4.28
C PHE A 178 5.36 -14.76 -2.87
N LEU A 179 6.36 -15.18 -2.07
CA LEU A 179 6.47 -14.85 -0.64
C LEU A 179 5.15 -15.08 0.12
N ASP A 180 4.47 -16.19 -0.17
CA ASP A 180 3.20 -16.64 0.42
C ASP A 180 1.97 -15.74 0.25
N MET A 181 2.13 -14.50 -0.24
CA MET A 181 1.04 -13.51 -0.26
C MET A 181 0.79 -12.87 -1.62
N MET A 182 1.82 -12.68 -2.44
CA MET A 182 1.70 -11.94 -3.69
C MET A 182 1.29 -12.89 -4.82
N PRO A 183 0.28 -12.57 -5.64
CA PRO A 183 -0.05 -13.35 -6.82
C PRO A 183 1.12 -13.32 -7.82
N ALA A 184 1.50 -14.49 -8.30
CA ALA A 184 2.51 -14.69 -9.33
C ALA A 184 1.86 -15.35 -10.54
N ILE A 185 1.78 -14.63 -11.65
CA ILE A 185 1.13 -15.08 -12.88
C ILE A 185 2.16 -15.74 -13.78
N PRO A 186 2.05 -17.05 -14.10
CA PRO A 186 2.94 -17.67 -15.05
C PRO A 186 2.73 -17.05 -16.44
N VAL A 187 3.82 -16.67 -17.10
CA VAL A 187 3.83 -16.10 -18.45
C VAL A 187 4.88 -16.79 -19.31
N ASN A 188 4.63 -16.82 -20.61
CA ASN A 188 5.62 -17.29 -21.58
C ASN A 188 6.57 -16.15 -21.99
N GLY A 189 7.70 -16.50 -22.60
CA GLY A 189 8.53 -15.51 -23.29
C GLY A 189 7.79 -14.91 -24.49
N GLY A 190 8.04 -13.63 -24.75
CA GLY A 190 7.37 -12.82 -25.77
C GLY A 190 6.75 -11.57 -25.18
N ALA A 191 5.95 -10.88 -26.00
CA ALA A 191 5.07 -9.83 -25.55
C ALA A 191 3.69 -10.41 -25.24
N GLY A 192 3.06 -9.94 -24.18
CA GLY A 192 1.72 -10.38 -23.80
C GLY A 192 1.05 -9.44 -22.80
N LEU A 193 -0.16 -9.81 -22.40
CA LEU A 193 -1.01 -9.02 -21.51
C LEU A 193 -1.54 -9.89 -20.36
N VAL A 194 -1.24 -9.48 -19.13
CA VAL A 194 -1.87 -10.01 -17.92
C VAL A 194 -2.99 -9.08 -17.51
N VAL A 195 -4.19 -9.62 -17.25
CA VAL A 195 -5.35 -8.84 -16.82
C VAL A 195 -5.92 -9.41 -15.53
N PHE A 196 -6.08 -8.57 -14.51
CA PHE A 196 -6.83 -8.90 -13.30
C PHE A 196 -8.20 -8.22 -13.34
N LYS A 197 -9.26 -9.00 -13.13
CA LYS A 197 -10.66 -8.51 -13.07
C LYS A 197 -11.26 -8.85 -11.71
N TYR A 198 -11.82 -7.87 -11.02
CA TYR A 198 -12.53 -8.10 -9.76
C TYR A 198 -13.97 -8.55 -10.04
N GLN A 199 -14.25 -9.82 -9.72
CA GLN A 199 -15.53 -10.50 -9.97
C GLN A 199 -15.97 -11.31 -8.73
N PRO A 200 -16.34 -10.67 -7.61
CA PRO A 200 -16.73 -11.36 -6.39
C PRO A 200 -18.03 -12.15 -6.57
N GLU A 201 -18.05 -13.41 -6.11
CA GLU A 201 -19.26 -14.25 -6.18
C GLU A 201 -20.42 -13.70 -5.33
N SER A 202 -20.10 -13.04 -4.21
CA SER A 202 -21.08 -12.45 -3.30
C SER A 202 -21.96 -11.42 -4.00
N PHE A 203 -21.39 -10.62 -4.90
CA PHE A 203 -22.13 -9.64 -5.68
C PHE A 203 -23.16 -10.31 -6.60
N ARG A 204 -22.77 -11.40 -7.29
CA ARG A 204 -23.71 -12.17 -8.14
C ARG A 204 -24.85 -12.78 -7.33
N LYS A 205 -24.54 -13.35 -6.15
CA LYS A 205 -25.54 -13.93 -5.24
C LYS A 205 -26.48 -12.86 -4.68
N GLY A 206 -25.95 -11.71 -4.28
CA GLY A 206 -26.74 -10.58 -3.76
C GLY A 206 -27.66 -9.97 -4.83
N LEU A 207 -27.18 -9.83 -6.06
CA LEU A 207 -27.99 -9.35 -7.19
C LEU A 207 -29.15 -10.31 -7.47
N LEU A 208 -28.89 -11.62 -7.49
CA LEU A 208 -29.95 -12.63 -7.69
C LEU A 208 -30.99 -12.57 -6.57
N ALA A 209 -30.55 -12.51 -5.30
CA ALA A 209 -31.44 -12.39 -4.15
C ALA A 209 -32.29 -11.11 -4.21
N SER A 210 -31.68 -9.99 -4.60
CA SER A 210 -32.38 -8.71 -4.75
C SER A 210 -33.43 -8.76 -5.85
N LEU A 211 -33.11 -9.34 -7.00
CA LEU A 211 -34.06 -9.54 -8.10
C LEU A 211 -35.22 -10.44 -7.67
N THR A 212 -34.95 -11.57 -7.02
CA THR A 212 -35.99 -12.45 -6.50
C THR A 212 -36.90 -11.73 -5.51
N GLY A 213 -36.32 -10.98 -4.57
CA GLY A 213 -37.08 -10.16 -3.61
C GLY A 213 -37.95 -9.10 -4.28
N PHE A 214 -37.41 -8.43 -5.31
CA PHE A 214 -38.14 -7.43 -6.09
C PHE A 214 -39.36 -8.04 -6.82
N PHE A 215 -39.21 -9.20 -7.45
CA PHE A 215 -40.34 -9.89 -8.10
C PHE A 215 -41.39 -10.36 -7.10
N ILE A 216 -40.97 -10.89 -5.94
CA ILE A 216 -41.90 -11.26 -4.85
C ILE A 216 -42.69 -10.02 -4.41
N PHE A 217 -42.02 -8.89 -4.19
CA PHE A 217 -42.65 -7.63 -3.81
C PHE A 217 -43.69 -7.17 -4.86
N LEU A 218 -43.36 -7.22 -6.15
CA LEU A 218 -44.30 -6.87 -7.22
C LEU A 218 -45.53 -7.78 -7.25
N ILE A 219 -45.35 -9.10 -7.05
CA ILE A 219 -46.47 -10.06 -6.99
C ILE A 219 -47.38 -9.73 -5.80
N PHE A 220 -46.82 -9.54 -4.60
CA PHE A 220 -47.60 -9.20 -3.42
C PHE A 220 -48.33 -7.86 -3.56
N SER A 221 -47.65 -6.83 -4.07
CA SER A 221 -48.25 -5.52 -4.31
C SER A 221 -49.40 -5.61 -5.31
N GLY A 222 -49.23 -6.36 -6.42
CA GLY A 222 -50.28 -6.60 -7.41
C GLY A 222 -51.50 -7.34 -6.83
N ILE A 223 -51.28 -8.34 -5.97
CA ILE A 223 -52.37 -9.05 -5.27
C ILE A 223 -53.11 -8.10 -4.31
N CYS A 224 -52.39 -7.32 -3.51
CA CYS A 224 -52.98 -6.34 -2.59
C CYS A 224 -53.80 -5.27 -3.32
N PHE A 225 -53.27 -4.74 -4.42
CA PHE A 225 -53.95 -3.73 -5.23
C PHE A 225 -55.24 -4.29 -5.87
N ARG A 226 -55.20 -5.52 -6.39
CA ARG A 226 -56.40 -6.21 -6.89
C ARG A 226 -57.45 -6.40 -5.80
N ARG A 227 -57.05 -6.86 -4.60
CA ARG A 227 -57.98 -7.07 -3.47
C ARG A 227 -58.64 -5.76 -3.03
N ASN A 228 -57.89 -4.66 -2.98
CA ASN A 228 -58.44 -3.35 -2.61
C ASN A 228 -59.47 -2.85 -3.63
N LYS A 229 -59.20 -3.04 -4.93
CA LYS A 229 -60.14 -2.65 -6.00
C LYS A 229 -61.45 -3.43 -5.96
N THR A 230 -61.41 -4.75 -5.71
CA THR A 230 -62.65 -5.56 -5.53
C THR A 230 -63.44 -5.21 -4.28
N ARG A 231 -62.78 -4.76 -3.20
CA ARG A 231 -63.45 -4.41 -1.94
C ARG A 231 -64.23 -3.10 -2.03
N ASN A 232 -63.81 -2.18 -2.89
CA ASN A 232 -64.50 -0.90 -3.14
C ASN A 232 -65.62 -1.00 -4.22
N MET A 233 -65.89 -2.19 -4.78
CA MET A 233 -66.95 -2.41 -5.78
C MET A 233 -68.16 -3.20 -5.24
N ILE A 234 -68.19 -3.51 -3.95
CA ILE A 234 -69.37 -4.09 -3.29
C ILE A 234 -69.97 -2.97 -2.43
N PRO A 235 -71.14 -2.41 -2.81
CA PRO A 235 -71.84 -1.36 -2.06
C PRO A 235 -72.46 -1.89 -0.76
#